data_AF-A0A846DY96-F1
#
_entry.id   AF-A0A846DY96-F1
#
_cell.length_a   1.000
_cell.length_b   1.000
_cell.length_c   1.000
_cell.angle_alpha   90.00
_cell.angle_beta   90.00
_cell.angle_gamma   90.00
#
_symmetry.space_group_name_H-M   'P 1'
#
loop_
_entity.id
_entity.type
_entity.pdbx_description
1 polymer ?
#
loop_
_entity_poly.entity_id
_entity_poly.type
_entity_poly.pdbx_seq_one_letter_code
_entity_poly.pdbx_strand_id
1 'polypeptide(L)'
;MNEGEILQLYQRGERNFRGADLKAANLISATLAQADFSGATLQDASLARAYLERCYLLEANLNGAFLYGADLRFVKLKNSQLIQADLTKADLSGSHLARVDLRGAKLSGAILRWVSLYGANLSGVNLCGANLNSINLRSANLAGANLNWTNLSGARLSGANLKGAQLNGVNLKGAWLNGLELDHVNLSGMELNEVKISGANLQGADLTGSNLSDAMMRCTQLEGANLKNANLHASNLKGGKLIQADMMRTNLREADLRNADLRDVNLNLANLAGADLSGANLSGAYLWGANLDGTCLRGANLTGASLRSAI
;
A
#
# COMPACT_ATOMS: atom_id res chain seq x y z
N MET A 1 -11.13 8.04 37.99
CA MET A 1 -10.54 6.76 38.42
C MET A 1 -9.04 6.89 38.19
N ASN A 2 -8.18 6.60 39.16
CA ASN A 2 -6.73 6.68 38.93
C ASN A 2 -6.15 5.34 38.48
N GLU A 3 -4.89 5.31 38.05
CA GLU A 3 -4.23 4.11 37.54
C GLU A 3 -4.19 2.98 38.57
N GLY A 4 -3.97 3.29 39.85
CA GLY A 4 -3.92 2.28 40.92
C GLY A 4 -5.28 1.62 41.13
N GLU A 5 -6.36 2.41 41.08
CA GLU A 5 -7.72 1.93 41.21
C GLU A 5 -8.11 0.97 40.07
N ILE A 6 -7.76 1.30 38.82
CA ILE A 6 -8.01 0.41 37.68
C ILE A 6 -7.27 -0.92 37.83
N LEU A 7 -5.99 -0.88 38.20
CA LEU A 7 -5.20 -2.10 38.34
C LEU A 7 -5.76 -3.00 39.44
N GLN A 8 -6.20 -2.43 40.56
CA GLN A 8 -6.84 -3.18 41.64
C GLN A 8 -8.19 -3.77 41.23
N LEU A 9 -9.05 -2.98 40.57
CA LEU A 9 -10.34 -3.46 40.07
C LEU A 9 -10.15 -4.58 39.03
N TYR A 10 -9.19 -4.42 38.11
CA TYR A 10 -8.87 -5.45 37.12
C TYR A 10 -8.41 -6.76 37.77
N GLN A 11 -7.56 -6.68 38.80
CA GLN A 11 -7.14 -7.85 39.58
C GLN A 11 -8.31 -8.55 40.28
N ARG A 12 -9.36 -7.81 40.66
CA ARG A 12 -10.60 -8.35 41.23
C ARG A 12 -11.58 -8.91 40.20
N GLY A 13 -11.23 -8.87 38.91
CA GLY A 13 -12.05 -9.39 37.83
C GLY A 13 -12.91 -8.35 37.11
N GLU A 14 -12.85 -7.07 37.50
CA GLU A 14 -13.53 -6.01 36.76
C GLU A 14 -12.92 -5.88 35.37
N ARG A 15 -13.78 -5.68 34.37
CA ARG A 15 -13.37 -5.49 32.98
C ARG A 15 -14.02 -4.27 32.35
N ASN A 16 -15.01 -3.67 32.99
CA ASN A 16 -15.70 -2.49 32.49
C ASN A 16 -15.08 -1.21 33.07
N PHE A 17 -14.35 -0.50 32.23
CA PHE A 17 -13.76 0.81 32.51
C PHE A 17 -14.21 1.84 31.47
N ARG A 18 -15.43 1.69 30.95
CA ARG A 18 -16.00 2.58 29.95
C ARG A 18 -16.05 4.02 30.45
N GLY A 19 -15.63 4.96 29.61
CA GLY A 19 -15.62 6.38 29.96
C GLY A 19 -14.62 6.77 31.07
N ALA A 20 -13.74 5.86 31.50
CA ALA A 20 -12.74 6.18 32.51
C ALA A 20 -11.84 7.34 32.03
N ASP A 21 -11.60 8.30 32.92
CA ASP A 21 -10.60 9.34 32.71
C ASP A 21 -9.26 8.84 33.27
N LEU A 22 -8.33 8.57 32.36
CA LEU A 22 -6.99 8.04 32.56
C LEU A 22 -5.97 8.91 31.82
N LYS A 23 -6.27 10.21 31.69
CA LYS A 23 -5.35 11.16 31.10
C LYS A 23 -4.01 11.13 31.84
N ALA A 24 -2.92 10.99 31.08
CA ALA A 24 -1.55 10.88 31.57
C ALA A 24 -1.31 9.74 32.59
N ALA A 25 -2.22 8.76 32.67
CA ALA A 25 -2.07 7.62 33.58
C ALA A 25 -0.81 6.82 33.24
N ASN A 26 -0.10 6.38 34.29
CA ASN A 26 1.04 5.48 34.13
C ASN A 26 0.59 4.02 34.20
N LEU A 27 0.49 3.39 33.02
CA LEU A 27 0.06 2.01 32.82
C LEU A 27 1.14 1.21 32.06
N ILE A 28 2.41 1.58 32.25
CA ILE A 28 3.54 0.88 31.63
C ILE A 28 3.55 -0.58 32.08
N SER A 29 3.66 -1.50 31.13
CA SER A 29 3.61 -2.96 31.35
C SER A 29 2.35 -3.46 32.06
N ALA A 30 1.28 -2.66 32.13
CA ALA A 30 0.03 -3.08 32.76
C ALA A 30 -0.61 -4.23 31.97
N THR A 31 -1.16 -5.20 32.68
CA THR A 31 -1.96 -6.28 32.09
C THR A 31 -3.43 -5.93 32.21
N LEU A 32 -4.06 -5.59 31.09
CA LEU A 32 -5.47 -5.16 31.04
C LEU A 32 -6.25 -5.86 29.92
N ALA A 33 -5.78 -7.01 29.44
CA ALA A 33 -6.40 -7.73 28.34
C ALA A 33 -7.91 -7.97 28.53
N GLN A 34 -8.63 -7.90 27.41
CA GLN A 34 -10.09 -8.09 27.34
C GLN A 34 -10.92 -7.05 28.10
N ALA A 35 -10.31 -6.00 28.64
CA ALA A 35 -11.03 -4.92 29.28
C ALA A 35 -11.75 -4.01 28.25
N ASP A 36 -12.84 -3.39 28.70
CA ASP A 36 -13.61 -2.41 27.95
C ASP A 36 -13.30 -1.00 28.45
N PHE A 37 -12.54 -0.27 27.66
CA PHE A 37 -12.19 1.14 27.78
C PHE A 37 -12.92 1.99 26.73
N SER A 38 -14.07 1.55 26.22
CA SER A 38 -14.81 2.33 25.22
C SER A 38 -15.18 3.72 25.78
N GLY A 39 -14.92 4.75 24.99
CA GLY A 39 -15.11 6.15 25.37
C GLY A 39 -14.17 6.66 26.47
N ALA A 40 -13.18 5.87 26.90
CA ALA A 40 -12.21 6.30 27.90
C ALA A 40 -11.27 7.39 27.35
N THR A 41 -10.78 8.24 28.24
CA THR A 41 -9.73 9.23 27.94
C THR A 41 -8.40 8.68 28.42
N LEU A 42 -7.54 8.30 27.48
CA LEU A 42 -6.17 7.82 27.68
C LEU A 42 -5.17 8.79 27.04
N GLN A 43 -5.56 10.06 26.87
CA GLN A 43 -4.71 11.10 26.31
C GLN A 43 -3.40 11.18 27.10
N ASP A 44 -2.26 11.19 26.40
CA ASP A 44 -0.91 11.24 26.97
C ASP A 44 -0.59 10.12 27.98
N ALA A 45 -1.41 9.06 28.05
CA ALA A 45 -1.17 7.94 28.96
C ALA A 45 0.09 7.17 28.56
N SER A 46 0.85 6.72 29.55
CA SER A 46 2.02 5.87 29.35
C SER A 46 1.62 4.41 29.37
N LEU A 47 1.52 3.78 28.20
CA LEU A 47 1.06 2.40 27.98
C LEU A 47 2.16 1.54 27.36
N ALA A 48 3.42 1.96 27.48
CA ALA A 48 4.53 1.24 26.88
C ALA A 48 4.58 -0.20 27.37
N ARG A 49 4.66 -1.14 26.44
CA ARG A 49 4.67 -2.59 26.70
C ARG A 49 3.47 -3.10 27.49
N ALA A 50 2.38 -2.34 27.57
CA ALA A 50 1.14 -2.80 28.19
C ALA A 50 0.55 -3.97 27.39
N TYR A 51 -0.08 -4.90 28.10
CA TYR A 51 -0.80 -6.03 27.52
C TYR A 51 -2.28 -5.69 27.41
N LEU A 52 -2.68 -5.21 26.24
CA LEU A 52 -4.03 -4.73 25.93
C LEU A 52 -4.75 -5.65 24.94
N GLU A 53 -4.28 -6.89 24.76
CA GLU A 53 -4.85 -7.86 23.83
C GLU A 53 -6.38 -7.94 23.99
N ARG A 54 -7.12 -7.89 22.87
CA ARG A 54 -8.60 -8.00 22.82
C ARG A 54 -9.37 -6.93 23.61
N CYS A 55 -8.74 -5.81 24.00
CA CYS A 55 -9.46 -4.70 24.61
C CYS A 55 -10.45 -4.05 23.66
N TYR A 56 -11.51 -3.49 24.24
CA TYR A 56 -12.44 -2.59 23.56
C TYR A 56 -12.02 -1.15 23.87
N LEU A 57 -11.65 -0.40 22.84
CA LEU A 57 -11.23 1.00 22.90
C LEU A 57 -12.05 1.80 21.88
N LEU A 58 -13.32 1.43 21.72
CA LEU A 58 -14.23 2.09 20.78
C LEU A 58 -14.40 3.54 21.19
N GLU A 59 -14.21 4.48 20.25
CA GLU A 59 -14.38 5.92 20.51
C GLU A 59 -13.50 6.48 21.65
N ALA A 60 -12.46 5.74 22.07
CA ALA A 60 -11.53 6.19 23.07
C ALA A 60 -10.60 7.29 22.52
N ASN A 61 -10.13 8.16 23.41
CA ASN A 61 -9.14 9.19 23.08
C ASN A 61 -7.77 8.75 23.61
N LEU A 62 -6.88 8.33 22.71
CA LEU A 62 -5.48 7.98 22.99
C LEU A 62 -4.52 8.97 22.32
N ASN A 63 -4.93 10.21 22.08
CA ASN A 63 -4.06 11.23 21.48
C ASN A 63 -2.81 11.42 22.34
N GLY A 64 -1.63 11.43 21.71
CA GLY A 64 -0.34 11.57 22.39
C GLY A 64 0.07 10.38 23.28
N ALA A 65 -0.73 9.31 23.38
CA ALA A 65 -0.42 8.18 24.24
C ALA A 65 0.88 7.47 23.82
N PHE A 66 1.66 7.02 24.80
CA PHE A 66 2.90 6.31 24.58
C PHE A 66 2.66 4.79 24.64
N LEU A 67 2.45 4.18 23.47
CA LEU A 67 2.12 2.77 23.26
C LEU A 67 3.32 1.95 22.72
N TYR A 68 4.55 2.42 22.97
CA TYR A 68 5.77 1.77 22.48
C TYR A 68 5.80 0.28 22.87
N GLY A 69 5.88 -0.59 21.86
CA GLY A 69 5.94 -2.04 22.07
C GLY A 69 4.75 -2.64 22.81
N ALA A 70 3.61 -1.95 22.88
CA ALA A 70 2.40 -2.47 23.49
C ALA A 70 1.84 -3.65 22.68
N ASP A 71 1.21 -4.61 23.37
CA ASP A 71 0.45 -5.67 22.73
C ASP A 71 -1.00 -5.21 22.57
N LEU A 72 -1.35 -4.89 21.33
CA LEU A 72 -2.66 -4.44 20.89
C LEU A 72 -3.29 -5.47 19.93
N ARG A 73 -2.90 -6.74 20.02
CA ARG A 73 -3.48 -7.77 19.13
C ARG A 73 -4.98 -7.87 19.35
N PHE A 74 -5.73 -7.94 18.26
CA PHE A 74 -7.20 -8.07 18.26
C PHE A 74 -7.98 -6.95 18.98
N VAL A 75 -7.38 -5.80 19.28
CA VAL A 75 -8.12 -4.69 19.88
C VAL A 75 -9.16 -4.10 18.93
N LYS A 76 -10.19 -3.50 19.50
CA LYS A 76 -11.25 -2.80 18.76
C LYS A 76 -11.13 -1.29 19.02
N LEU A 77 -10.71 -0.56 18.00
CA LEU A 77 -10.37 0.87 18.05
C LEU A 77 -11.22 1.70 17.06
N LYS A 78 -12.37 1.17 16.63
CA LYS A 78 -13.24 1.87 15.67
C LYS A 78 -13.60 3.26 16.21
N ASN A 79 -13.49 4.27 15.33
CA ASN A 79 -13.76 5.68 15.63
C ASN A 79 -12.92 6.28 16.79
N SER A 80 -11.85 5.62 17.24
CA SER A 80 -10.96 6.18 18.27
C SER A 80 -10.01 7.23 17.69
N GLN A 81 -9.37 7.99 18.58
CA GLN A 81 -8.37 8.99 18.23
C GLN A 81 -7.00 8.56 18.77
N LEU A 82 -6.00 8.51 17.90
CA LEU A 82 -4.59 8.21 18.20
C LEU A 82 -3.67 9.24 17.54
N ILE A 83 -4.12 10.50 17.47
CA ILE A 83 -3.36 11.59 16.87
C ILE A 83 -2.05 11.74 17.65
N GLN A 84 -0.93 11.74 16.93
CA GLN A 84 0.42 11.84 17.49
C GLN A 84 0.79 10.75 18.53
N ALA A 85 0.01 9.68 18.65
CA ALA A 85 0.34 8.56 19.51
C ALA A 85 1.62 7.85 19.03
N ASP A 86 2.39 7.31 19.98
CA ASP A 86 3.59 6.54 19.67
C ASP A 86 3.31 5.04 19.80
N LEU A 87 3.05 4.41 18.66
CA LEU A 87 2.83 2.97 18.49
C LEU A 87 4.08 2.28 17.93
N THR A 88 5.26 2.88 18.07
CA THR A 88 6.52 2.32 17.57
C THR A 88 6.71 0.90 18.12
N LYS A 89 6.95 -0.06 17.22
CA LYS A 89 7.10 -1.50 17.53
C LYS A 89 5.91 -2.16 18.24
N ALA A 90 4.74 -1.51 18.32
CA ALA A 90 3.54 -2.14 18.87
C ALA A 90 3.06 -3.29 17.96
N ASP A 91 2.43 -4.31 18.55
CA ASP A 91 1.78 -5.38 17.79
C ASP A 91 0.27 -5.16 17.75
N LEU A 92 -0.23 -4.80 16.58
CA LEU A 92 -1.66 -4.57 16.32
C LEU A 92 -2.28 -5.74 15.54
N SER A 93 -1.64 -6.91 15.43
CA SER A 93 -2.10 -7.99 14.54
C SER A 93 -3.58 -8.34 14.76
N GLY A 94 -4.34 -8.39 13.66
CA GLY A 94 -5.77 -8.73 13.67
C GLY A 94 -6.71 -7.72 14.34
N SER A 95 -6.22 -6.51 14.66
CA SER A 95 -7.04 -5.45 15.26
C SER A 95 -7.98 -4.75 14.26
N HIS A 96 -9.02 -4.09 14.80
CA HIS A 96 -10.02 -3.35 14.04
C HIS A 96 -9.93 -1.85 14.30
N LEU A 97 -9.32 -1.11 13.37
CA LEU A 97 -9.06 0.33 13.43
C LEU A 97 -9.85 1.09 12.34
N ALA A 98 -11.07 0.64 12.03
CA ALA A 98 -11.90 1.30 11.03
C ALA A 98 -12.22 2.74 11.46
N ARG A 99 -12.00 3.70 10.54
CA ARG A 99 -12.23 5.14 10.76
C ARG A 99 -11.48 5.72 11.97
N VAL A 100 -10.36 5.13 12.33
CA VAL A 100 -9.47 5.70 13.36
C VAL A 100 -8.77 6.94 12.84
N ASP A 101 -8.47 7.90 13.72
CA ASP A 101 -7.61 9.03 13.41
C ASP A 101 -6.19 8.79 13.94
N LEU A 102 -5.23 8.56 13.03
CA LEU A 102 -3.81 8.30 13.30
C LEU A 102 -2.91 9.43 12.77
N ARG A 103 -3.45 10.64 12.58
CA ARG A 103 -2.67 11.76 12.05
C ARG A 103 -1.38 11.98 12.86
N GLY A 104 -0.25 11.97 12.16
CA GLY A 104 1.08 12.16 12.76
C GLY A 104 1.49 11.08 13.78
N ALA A 105 0.78 9.96 13.87
CA ALA A 105 1.16 8.86 14.75
C ALA A 105 2.48 8.22 14.28
N LYS A 106 3.22 7.64 15.23
CA LYS A 106 4.46 6.90 14.95
C LYS A 106 4.17 5.41 15.00
N LEU A 107 4.36 4.71 13.88
CA LEU A 107 4.18 3.26 13.74
C LEU A 107 5.42 2.59 13.14
N SER A 108 6.60 3.22 13.24
CA SER A 108 7.82 2.63 12.68
C SER A 108 8.09 1.27 13.33
N GLY A 109 8.32 0.26 12.48
CA GLY A 109 8.53 -1.13 12.91
C GLY A 109 7.35 -1.81 13.61
N ALA A 110 6.14 -1.21 13.58
CA ALA A 110 4.95 -1.84 14.15
C ALA A 110 4.49 -3.06 13.31
N ILE A 111 3.77 -3.98 13.95
CA ILE A 111 3.21 -5.17 13.31
C ILE A 111 1.71 -4.94 13.10
N LEU A 112 1.29 -4.76 11.84
CA LEU A 112 -0.10 -4.48 11.44
C LEU A 112 -0.65 -5.54 10.48
N ARG A 113 -0.27 -6.80 10.68
CA ARG A 113 -0.75 -7.90 9.83
C ARG A 113 -2.24 -8.12 10.03
N TRP A 114 -2.99 -8.26 8.94
CA TRP A 114 -4.43 -8.54 8.96
C TRP A 114 -5.27 -7.46 9.66
N VAL A 115 -4.74 -6.24 9.78
CA VAL A 115 -5.44 -5.12 10.41
C VAL A 115 -6.43 -4.49 9.44
N SER A 116 -7.57 -4.04 9.97
CA SER A 116 -8.52 -3.22 9.20
C SER A 116 -8.39 -1.74 9.56
N LEU A 117 -7.82 -0.96 8.65
CA LEU A 117 -7.75 0.52 8.68
C LEU A 117 -8.71 1.14 7.66
N TYR A 118 -9.83 0.47 7.40
CA TYR A 118 -10.84 0.96 6.44
C TYR A 118 -11.30 2.38 6.79
N GLY A 119 -11.14 3.30 5.84
CA GLY A 119 -11.53 4.71 6.02
C GLY A 119 -10.78 5.44 7.12
N ALA A 120 -9.64 4.93 7.60
CA ALA A 120 -8.83 5.59 8.62
C ALA A 120 -8.10 6.82 8.06
N ASN A 121 -7.81 7.77 8.93
CA ASN A 121 -6.97 8.92 8.59
C ASN A 121 -5.54 8.70 9.07
N LEU A 122 -4.62 8.49 8.13
CA LEU A 122 -3.20 8.23 8.36
C LEU A 122 -2.32 9.35 7.75
N SER A 123 -2.84 10.56 7.55
CA SER A 123 -2.03 11.61 6.92
C SER A 123 -0.81 11.95 7.76
N GLY A 124 0.37 11.96 7.12
CA GLY A 124 1.65 12.23 7.78
C GLY A 124 2.12 11.15 8.76
N VAL A 125 1.51 9.96 8.75
CA VAL A 125 1.92 8.85 9.63
C VAL A 125 3.32 8.35 9.28
N ASN A 126 4.10 7.95 10.28
CA ASN A 126 5.38 7.26 10.04
C ASN A 126 5.21 5.75 10.19
N LEU A 127 5.18 5.03 9.06
CA LEU A 127 5.10 3.57 8.99
C LEU A 127 6.42 2.92 8.58
N CYS A 128 7.55 3.64 8.59
CA CYS A 128 8.84 3.13 8.11
C CYS A 128 9.16 1.73 8.69
N GLY A 129 9.43 0.76 7.82
CA GLY A 129 9.77 -0.61 8.20
C GLY A 129 8.66 -1.42 8.89
N ALA A 130 7.42 -0.92 8.92
CA ALA A 130 6.30 -1.65 9.51
C ALA A 130 5.86 -2.84 8.64
N ASN A 131 5.29 -3.85 9.29
CA ASN A 131 4.73 -5.02 8.60
C ASN A 131 3.21 -4.87 8.43
N LEU A 132 2.78 -4.51 7.22
CA LEU A 132 1.38 -4.30 6.84
C LEU A 132 0.86 -5.44 5.93
N ASN A 133 1.42 -6.66 6.06
CA ASN A 133 0.98 -7.78 5.23
C ASN A 133 -0.53 -8.03 5.38
N SER A 134 -1.22 -8.14 4.24
CA SER A 134 -2.66 -8.38 4.14
C SER A 134 -3.53 -7.32 4.86
N ILE A 135 -3.01 -6.10 5.05
CA ILE A 135 -3.77 -5.01 5.66
C ILE A 135 -4.92 -4.53 4.77
N ASN A 136 -6.02 -4.08 5.37
CA ASN A 136 -7.12 -3.42 4.66
C ASN A 136 -7.05 -1.90 4.86
N LEU A 137 -6.55 -1.19 3.85
CA LEU A 137 -6.41 0.27 3.78
C LEU A 137 -7.41 0.89 2.79
N ARG A 138 -8.47 0.17 2.38
CA ARG A 138 -9.47 0.71 1.45
C ARG A 138 -10.04 2.02 1.98
N SER A 139 -10.11 3.02 1.10
CA SER A 139 -10.58 4.38 1.42
C SER A 139 -9.82 5.10 2.53
N ALA A 140 -8.64 4.63 2.94
CA ALA A 140 -7.81 5.29 3.94
C ALA A 140 -7.09 6.51 3.35
N ASN A 141 -6.85 7.52 4.18
CA ASN A 141 -6.05 8.68 3.79
C ASN A 141 -4.59 8.50 4.23
N LEU A 142 -3.67 8.22 3.31
CA LEU A 142 -2.23 8.11 3.56
C LEU A 142 -1.43 9.30 2.98
N ALA A 143 -2.08 10.46 2.77
CA ALA A 143 -1.40 11.62 2.22
C ALA A 143 -0.17 12.00 3.06
N GLY A 144 0.99 12.13 2.41
CA GLY A 144 2.26 12.45 3.07
C GLY A 144 2.78 11.38 4.04
N ALA A 145 2.22 10.16 4.05
CA ALA A 145 2.70 9.09 4.91
C ALA A 145 4.11 8.61 4.50
N ASN A 146 4.96 8.29 5.48
CA ASN A 146 6.21 7.60 5.23
C ASN A 146 5.97 6.08 5.27
N LEU A 147 5.96 5.44 4.11
CA LEU A 147 5.81 3.99 3.96
C LEU A 147 7.13 3.32 3.59
N ASN A 148 8.26 4.01 3.61
CA ASN A 148 9.53 3.43 3.16
C ASN A 148 9.82 2.10 3.86
N TRP A 149 10.29 1.11 3.10
CA TRP A 149 10.65 -0.24 3.58
C TRP A 149 9.50 -1.01 4.23
N THR A 150 8.25 -0.62 4.01
CA THR A 150 7.10 -1.37 4.52
C THR A 150 6.82 -2.63 3.71
N ASN A 151 6.27 -3.64 4.39
CA ASN A 151 5.70 -4.80 3.73
C ASN A 151 4.18 -4.60 3.53
N LEU A 152 3.76 -4.28 2.32
CA LEU A 152 2.35 -4.17 1.90
C LEU A 152 1.90 -5.35 1.01
N SER A 153 2.61 -6.48 1.07
CA SER A 153 2.20 -7.67 0.31
C SER A 153 0.76 -8.08 0.63
N GLY A 154 -0.04 -8.33 -0.41
CA GLY A 154 -1.46 -8.67 -0.30
C GLY A 154 -2.36 -7.56 0.27
N ALA A 155 -1.86 -6.34 0.49
CA ALA A 155 -2.63 -5.25 1.05
C ALA A 155 -3.76 -4.79 0.11
N ARG A 156 -4.85 -4.28 0.70
CA ARG A 156 -6.02 -3.76 -0.04
C ARG A 156 -6.06 -2.24 0.06
N LEU A 157 -5.72 -1.54 -1.02
CA LEU A 157 -5.63 -0.07 -1.05
C LEU A 157 -6.63 0.60 -2.00
N SER A 158 -7.57 -0.11 -2.61
CA SER A 158 -8.56 0.51 -3.52
C SER A 158 -9.24 1.73 -2.87
N GLY A 159 -9.18 2.87 -3.56
CA GLY A 159 -9.72 4.16 -3.10
C GLY A 159 -8.91 4.87 -2.00
N ALA A 160 -7.73 4.36 -1.63
CA ALA A 160 -6.86 5.06 -0.69
C ALA A 160 -6.22 6.31 -1.32
N ASN A 161 -5.93 7.33 -0.52
CA ASN A 161 -5.19 8.51 -0.96
C ASN A 161 -3.71 8.36 -0.61
N LEU A 162 -2.85 8.24 -1.62
CA LEU A 162 -1.38 8.13 -1.46
C LEU A 162 -0.62 9.38 -1.88
N LYS A 163 -1.31 10.52 -2.07
CA LYS A 163 -0.68 11.75 -2.55
C LYS A 163 0.50 12.17 -1.64
N GLY A 164 1.68 12.26 -2.23
CA GLY A 164 2.92 12.62 -1.51
C GLY A 164 3.44 11.58 -0.52
N ALA A 165 2.89 10.35 -0.53
CA ALA A 165 3.42 9.27 0.29
C ALA A 165 4.80 8.82 -0.22
N GLN A 166 5.69 8.43 0.70
CA GLN A 166 7.02 7.94 0.38
C GLN A 166 7.00 6.41 0.28
N LEU A 167 7.31 5.85 -0.89
CA LEU A 167 7.14 4.43 -1.21
C LEU A 167 8.47 3.69 -1.49
N ASN A 168 9.61 4.25 -1.08
CA ASN A 168 10.92 3.65 -1.40
C ASN A 168 11.08 2.28 -0.74
N GLY A 169 11.40 1.26 -1.52
CA GLY A 169 11.64 -0.10 -1.03
C GLY A 169 10.40 -0.80 -0.45
N VAL A 170 9.19 -0.34 -0.77
CA VAL A 170 7.96 -1.01 -0.35
C VAL A 170 7.75 -2.30 -1.14
N ASN A 171 7.37 -3.37 -0.44
CA ASN A 171 6.93 -4.61 -1.08
C ASN A 171 5.42 -4.55 -1.32
N LEU A 172 5.00 -4.55 -2.60
CA LEU A 172 3.60 -4.49 -3.03
C LEU A 172 3.15 -5.79 -3.73
N LYS A 173 3.89 -6.89 -3.55
CA LYS A 173 3.54 -8.19 -4.14
C LYS A 173 2.08 -8.56 -3.87
N GLY A 174 1.31 -8.80 -4.93
CA GLY A 174 -0.10 -9.21 -4.83
C GLY A 174 -1.06 -8.16 -4.27
N ALA A 175 -0.63 -6.91 -4.06
CA ALA A 175 -1.46 -5.84 -3.51
C ALA A 175 -2.58 -5.40 -4.46
N TRP A 176 -3.64 -4.81 -3.90
CA TRP A 176 -4.84 -4.38 -4.65
C TRP A 176 -4.88 -2.85 -4.69
N LEU A 177 -4.47 -2.31 -5.83
CA LEU A 177 -4.22 -0.90 -6.15
C LEU A 177 -5.18 -0.35 -7.23
N ASN A 178 -6.24 -1.09 -7.59
CA ASN A 178 -7.15 -0.72 -8.68
C ASN A 178 -7.69 0.71 -8.52
N GLY A 179 -7.65 1.48 -9.60
CA GLY A 179 -8.20 2.85 -9.69
C GLY A 179 -7.51 3.90 -8.83
N LEU A 180 -6.27 3.67 -8.40
CA LEU A 180 -5.51 4.66 -7.63
C LEU A 180 -4.94 5.76 -8.51
N GLU A 181 -4.86 6.97 -7.95
CA GLU A 181 -4.11 8.10 -8.51
C GLU A 181 -2.66 8.03 -8.03
N LEU A 182 -1.77 7.66 -8.95
CA LEU A 182 -0.34 7.44 -8.75
C LEU A 182 0.46 8.14 -9.86
N ASP A 183 0.00 9.29 -10.34
CA ASP A 183 0.73 10.06 -11.34
C ASP A 183 2.07 10.58 -10.77
N HIS A 184 3.12 10.55 -11.60
CA HIS A 184 4.48 11.03 -11.28
C HIS A 184 5.14 10.38 -10.04
N VAL A 185 4.62 9.24 -9.59
CA VAL A 185 5.18 8.51 -8.44
C VAL A 185 6.51 7.85 -8.80
N ASN A 186 7.42 7.76 -7.84
CA ASN A 186 8.61 6.92 -7.97
C ASN A 186 8.32 5.52 -7.43
N LEU A 187 8.30 4.54 -8.34
CA LEU A 187 8.17 3.10 -8.09
C LEU A 187 9.37 2.31 -8.65
N SER A 188 10.51 2.97 -8.84
CA SER A 188 11.72 2.34 -9.39
C SER A 188 12.23 1.22 -8.49
N GLY A 189 12.63 0.09 -9.10
CA GLY A 189 13.18 -1.08 -8.42
C GLY A 189 12.22 -1.80 -7.47
N MET A 190 10.92 -1.55 -7.53
CA MET A 190 9.96 -2.14 -6.60
C MET A 190 9.50 -3.56 -6.97
N GLU A 191 9.16 -4.35 -5.94
CA GLU A 191 8.48 -5.65 -6.09
C GLU A 191 6.97 -5.45 -6.21
N LEU A 192 6.48 -5.50 -7.45
CA LEU A 192 5.09 -5.31 -7.87
C LEU A 192 4.53 -6.58 -8.54
N ASN A 193 5.16 -7.74 -8.38
CA ASN A 193 4.72 -8.96 -9.02
C ASN A 193 3.33 -9.37 -8.51
N GLU A 194 2.47 -9.87 -9.40
CA GLU A 194 1.07 -10.25 -9.12
C GLU A 194 0.17 -9.08 -8.64
N VAL A 195 0.63 -7.81 -8.72
CA VAL A 195 -0.14 -6.65 -8.27
C VAL A 195 -1.42 -6.47 -9.11
N LYS A 196 -2.50 -6.04 -8.46
CA LYS A 196 -3.77 -5.70 -9.12
C LYS A 196 -3.92 -4.18 -9.16
N ILE A 197 -3.62 -3.56 -10.30
CA ILE A 197 -3.58 -2.09 -10.45
C ILE A 197 -4.44 -1.64 -11.64
N SER A 198 -5.45 -2.40 -12.01
CA SER A 198 -6.29 -2.11 -13.17
C SER A 198 -7.01 -0.77 -13.03
N GLY A 199 -7.04 0.02 -14.10
CA GLY A 199 -7.66 1.34 -14.15
C GLY A 199 -6.94 2.44 -13.37
N ALA A 200 -5.77 2.17 -12.78
CA ALA A 200 -5.01 3.20 -12.07
C ALA A 200 -4.39 4.24 -13.02
N ASN A 201 -4.16 5.43 -12.49
CA ASN A 201 -3.41 6.48 -13.14
C ASN A 201 -1.93 6.43 -12.71
N LEU A 202 -1.04 6.09 -13.63
CA LEU A 202 0.42 6.02 -13.49
C LEU A 202 1.10 6.94 -14.53
N GLN A 203 0.41 8.00 -14.97
CA GLN A 203 0.96 8.96 -15.92
C GLN A 203 2.29 9.53 -15.39
N GLY A 204 3.34 9.47 -16.22
CA GLY A 204 4.67 9.99 -15.85
C GLY A 204 5.35 9.28 -14.67
N ALA A 205 4.85 8.13 -14.22
CA ALA A 205 5.45 7.38 -13.11
C ALA A 205 6.82 6.81 -13.52
N ASP A 206 7.74 6.72 -12.55
CA ASP A 206 9.01 6.02 -12.72
C ASP A 206 8.89 4.59 -12.20
N LEU A 207 8.93 3.62 -13.10
CA LEU A 207 8.86 2.18 -12.87
C LEU A 207 10.17 1.48 -13.27
N THR A 208 11.28 2.24 -13.42
CA THR A 208 12.57 1.72 -13.87
C THR A 208 13.01 0.51 -13.06
N GLY A 209 13.30 -0.61 -13.73
CA GLY A 209 13.81 -1.83 -13.09
C GLY A 209 12.84 -2.51 -12.13
N SER A 210 11.58 -2.10 -12.07
CA SER A 210 10.58 -2.72 -11.22
C SER A 210 10.18 -4.11 -11.71
N ASN A 211 9.77 -4.97 -10.78
CA ASN A 211 9.26 -6.30 -11.08
C ASN A 211 7.74 -6.30 -11.09
N LEU A 212 7.15 -6.33 -12.28
CA LEU A 212 5.70 -6.31 -12.57
C LEU A 212 5.25 -7.63 -13.20
N SER A 213 5.97 -8.74 -12.97
CA SER A 213 5.56 -10.03 -13.53
C SER A 213 4.17 -10.42 -13.05
N ASP A 214 3.35 -10.98 -13.95
CA ASP A 214 1.98 -11.41 -13.66
C ASP A 214 1.05 -10.28 -13.14
N ALA A 215 1.43 -9.01 -13.32
CA ALA A 215 0.64 -7.88 -12.86
C ALA A 215 -0.67 -7.74 -13.67
N MET A 216 -1.76 -7.40 -12.98
CA MET A 216 -3.07 -7.10 -13.59
C MET A 216 -3.24 -5.60 -13.78
N MET A 217 -2.87 -5.11 -14.96
CA MET A 217 -2.77 -3.69 -15.35
C MET A 217 -3.76 -3.32 -16.46
N ARG A 218 -4.95 -3.93 -16.48
CA ARG A 218 -5.96 -3.65 -17.52
C ARG A 218 -6.40 -2.18 -17.47
N CYS A 219 -6.48 -1.53 -18.62
CA CYS A 219 -6.93 -0.15 -18.78
C CYS A 219 -6.16 0.86 -17.89
N THR A 220 -4.90 0.60 -17.53
CA THR A 220 -4.06 1.57 -16.80
C THR A 220 -3.63 2.72 -17.70
N GLN A 221 -3.46 3.90 -17.10
CA GLN A 221 -2.90 5.09 -17.75
C GLN A 221 -1.41 5.16 -17.40
N LEU A 222 -0.52 5.00 -18.39
CA LEU A 222 0.93 4.95 -18.29
C LEU A 222 1.58 5.94 -19.26
N GLU A 223 0.83 6.95 -19.72
CA GLU A 223 1.31 7.94 -20.66
C GLU A 223 2.58 8.63 -20.12
N GLY A 224 3.66 8.61 -20.91
CA GLY A 224 4.96 9.17 -20.53
C GLY A 224 5.66 8.48 -19.36
N ALA A 225 5.17 7.34 -18.88
CA ALA A 225 5.81 6.61 -17.78
C ALA A 225 7.17 6.02 -18.23
N ASN A 226 8.10 5.89 -17.28
CA ASN A 226 9.41 5.28 -17.52
C ASN A 226 9.43 3.84 -16.98
N LEU A 227 9.46 2.85 -17.87
CA LEU A 227 9.51 1.42 -17.56
C LEU A 227 10.83 0.75 -17.99
N LYS A 228 11.92 1.53 -18.12
CA LYS A 228 13.22 1.00 -18.53
C LYS A 228 13.65 -0.20 -17.71
N ASN A 229 14.07 -1.27 -18.37
CA ASN A 229 14.51 -2.51 -17.73
C ASN A 229 13.49 -3.16 -16.77
N ALA A 230 12.22 -2.73 -16.79
CA ALA A 230 11.20 -3.34 -15.95
C ALA A 230 10.88 -4.76 -16.43
N ASN A 231 10.43 -5.62 -15.51
CA ASN A 231 9.97 -6.97 -15.83
C ASN A 231 8.45 -7.02 -15.85
N LEU A 232 7.84 -7.07 -17.03
CA LEU A 232 6.40 -7.20 -17.27
C LEU A 232 6.03 -8.57 -17.86
N HIS A 233 6.84 -9.60 -17.61
CA HIS A 233 6.54 -10.97 -18.05
C HIS A 233 5.14 -11.43 -17.61
N ALA A 234 4.38 -12.01 -18.54
CA ALA A 234 3.02 -12.52 -18.31
C ALA A 234 2.03 -11.50 -17.70
N SER A 235 2.35 -10.20 -17.77
CA SER A 235 1.46 -9.15 -17.27
C SER A 235 0.28 -8.90 -18.22
N ASN A 236 -0.81 -8.37 -17.67
CA ASN A 236 -2.01 -8.03 -18.43
C ASN A 236 -2.19 -6.51 -18.53
N LEU A 237 -1.81 -5.95 -19.67
CA LEU A 237 -1.89 -4.53 -20.03
C LEU A 237 -3.01 -4.25 -21.05
N LYS A 238 -3.97 -5.19 -21.21
CA LYS A 238 -5.04 -5.07 -22.20
C LYS A 238 -5.79 -3.75 -22.07
N GLY A 239 -5.86 -3.01 -23.18
CA GLY A 239 -6.52 -1.69 -23.24
C GLY A 239 -5.81 -0.59 -22.46
N GLY A 240 -4.59 -0.81 -21.99
CA GLY A 240 -3.78 0.22 -21.33
C GLY A 240 -3.37 1.33 -22.29
N LYS A 241 -3.11 2.52 -21.74
CA LYS A 241 -2.59 3.67 -22.49
C LYS A 241 -1.13 3.89 -22.13
N LEU A 242 -0.23 3.65 -23.06
CA LEU A 242 1.23 3.71 -22.89
C LEU A 242 1.87 4.71 -23.86
N ILE A 243 1.11 5.73 -24.26
CA ILE A 243 1.54 6.73 -25.25
C ILE A 243 2.82 7.40 -24.73
N GLN A 244 3.87 7.42 -25.56
CA GLN A 244 5.18 8.00 -25.22
C GLN A 244 5.85 7.39 -23.97
N ALA A 245 5.42 6.21 -23.51
CA ALA A 245 6.11 5.52 -22.43
C ALA A 245 7.50 5.04 -22.87
N ASP A 246 8.46 5.03 -21.94
CA ASP A 246 9.81 4.54 -22.19
C ASP A 246 9.96 3.11 -21.68
N MET A 247 9.82 2.14 -22.57
CA MET A 247 9.88 0.69 -22.31
C MET A 247 11.17 0.06 -22.88
N MET A 248 12.26 0.83 -22.94
CA MET A 248 13.53 0.32 -23.43
C MET A 248 14.03 -0.83 -22.55
N ARG A 249 14.46 -1.93 -23.17
CA ARG A 249 14.96 -3.15 -22.50
C ARG A 249 13.96 -3.80 -21.53
N THR A 250 12.67 -3.47 -21.63
CA THR A 250 11.64 -4.10 -20.80
C THR A 250 11.43 -5.56 -21.20
N ASN A 251 11.23 -6.44 -20.23
CA ASN A 251 10.80 -7.81 -20.48
C ASN A 251 9.26 -7.87 -20.56
N LEU A 252 8.71 -8.10 -21.74
CA LEU A 252 7.28 -8.21 -22.04
C LEU A 252 6.90 -9.62 -22.51
N ARG A 253 7.74 -10.63 -22.25
CA ARG A 253 7.45 -12.01 -22.66
C ARG A 253 6.07 -12.45 -22.21
N GLU A 254 5.27 -12.98 -23.12
CA GLU A 254 3.93 -13.52 -22.85
C GLU A 254 2.94 -12.48 -22.27
N ALA A 255 3.24 -11.18 -22.38
CA ALA A 255 2.35 -10.12 -21.91
C ALA A 255 1.11 -9.97 -22.82
N ASP A 256 -0.05 -9.68 -22.23
CA ASP A 256 -1.28 -9.33 -22.95
C ASP A 256 -1.37 -7.82 -23.12
N LEU A 257 -1.10 -7.34 -24.33
CA LEU A 257 -1.13 -5.94 -24.76
C LEU A 257 -2.28 -5.67 -25.74
N ARG A 258 -3.29 -6.54 -25.80
CA ARG A 258 -4.39 -6.40 -26.77
C ARG A 258 -5.09 -5.06 -26.64
N ASN A 259 -5.36 -4.43 -27.77
CA ASN A 259 -6.01 -3.12 -27.86
C ASN A 259 -5.32 -2.01 -27.03
N ALA A 260 -4.06 -2.18 -26.63
CA ALA A 260 -3.32 -1.14 -25.94
C ALA A 260 -2.97 0.01 -26.89
N ASP A 261 -2.91 1.23 -26.36
CA ASP A 261 -2.44 2.41 -27.08
C ASP A 261 -0.94 2.60 -26.80
N LEU A 262 -0.11 2.24 -27.77
CA LEU A 262 1.35 2.22 -27.72
C LEU A 262 1.94 3.27 -28.68
N ARG A 263 1.21 4.35 -28.97
CA ARG A 263 1.69 5.40 -29.87
C ARG A 263 2.97 6.04 -29.36
N ASP A 264 3.94 6.20 -30.26
CA ASP A 264 5.24 6.79 -29.97
C ASP A 264 6.00 6.15 -28.78
N VAL A 265 5.65 4.90 -28.42
CA VAL A 265 6.31 4.18 -27.33
C VAL A 265 7.75 3.82 -27.71
N ASN A 266 8.67 3.86 -26.76
CA ASN A 266 10.02 3.36 -26.94
C ASN A 266 10.13 1.90 -26.45
N LEU A 267 10.12 0.95 -27.37
CA LEU A 267 10.32 -0.49 -27.13
C LEU A 267 11.69 -0.98 -27.61
N ASN A 268 12.66 -0.08 -27.78
CA ASN A 268 14.01 -0.47 -28.23
C ASN A 268 14.62 -1.52 -27.30
N LEU A 269 15.15 -2.59 -27.87
CA LEU A 269 15.74 -3.74 -27.17
C LEU A 269 14.79 -4.46 -26.19
N ALA A 270 13.48 -4.22 -26.28
CA ALA A 270 12.51 -4.93 -25.45
C ALA A 270 12.35 -6.38 -25.90
N ASN A 271 11.99 -7.26 -24.95
CA ASN A 271 11.71 -8.65 -25.23
C ASN A 271 10.20 -8.89 -25.23
N LEU A 272 9.58 -8.97 -26.40
CA LEU A 272 8.14 -9.21 -26.57
C LEU A 272 7.82 -10.67 -26.92
N ALA A 273 8.75 -11.62 -26.73
CA ALA A 273 8.52 -12.97 -27.21
C ALA A 273 7.23 -13.59 -26.65
N GLY A 274 6.36 -14.08 -27.54
CA GLY A 274 5.04 -14.63 -27.20
C GLY A 274 4.00 -13.61 -26.71
N ALA A 275 4.26 -12.30 -26.77
CA ALA A 275 3.29 -11.29 -26.36
C ALA A 275 2.11 -11.18 -27.36
N ASP A 276 0.94 -10.79 -26.86
CA ASP A 276 -0.25 -10.57 -27.68
C ASP A 276 -0.53 -9.07 -27.82
N LEU A 277 -0.22 -8.51 -28.99
CA LEU A 277 -0.49 -7.13 -29.38
C LEU A 277 -1.69 -7.02 -30.35
N SER A 278 -2.61 -7.99 -30.35
CA SER A 278 -3.76 -7.96 -31.27
C SER A 278 -4.58 -6.68 -31.09
N GLY A 279 -4.81 -5.94 -32.17
CA GLY A 279 -5.54 -4.68 -32.18
C GLY A 279 -4.82 -3.51 -31.49
N ALA A 280 -3.57 -3.65 -31.07
CA ALA A 280 -2.82 -2.57 -30.43
C ALA A 280 -2.42 -1.48 -31.43
N ASN A 281 -2.31 -0.23 -30.97
CA ASN A 281 -1.88 0.89 -31.79
C ASN A 281 -0.42 1.24 -31.51
N LEU A 282 0.49 0.83 -32.39
CA LEU A 282 1.93 1.10 -32.31
C LEU A 282 2.37 2.21 -33.29
N SER A 283 1.48 3.11 -33.73
CA SER A 283 1.89 4.13 -34.69
C SER A 283 3.00 5.01 -34.12
N GLY A 284 4.10 5.17 -34.86
CA GLY A 284 5.28 5.93 -34.43
C GLY A 284 6.17 5.22 -33.38
N ALA A 285 5.87 3.98 -33.01
CA ALA A 285 6.65 3.25 -32.00
C ALA A 285 8.09 2.93 -32.46
N TYR A 286 9.03 2.92 -31.52
CA TYR A 286 10.42 2.54 -31.75
C TYR A 286 10.68 1.12 -31.26
N LEU A 287 10.99 0.18 -32.17
CA LEU A 287 11.22 -1.24 -31.85
C LEU A 287 12.61 -1.71 -32.31
N TRP A 288 13.63 -0.83 -32.28
CA TRP A 288 14.96 -1.19 -32.72
C TRP A 288 15.55 -2.31 -31.85
N GLY A 289 15.93 -3.44 -32.46
CA GLY A 289 16.49 -4.59 -31.76
C GLY A 289 15.53 -5.30 -30.81
N ALA A 290 14.22 -5.05 -30.91
CA ALA A 290 13.22 -5.76 -30.11
C ALA A 290 13.11 -7.22 -30.53
N ASN A 291 12.91 -8.13 -29.58
CA ASN A 291 12.61 -9.53 -29.87
C ASN A 291 11.09 -9.71 -30.01
N LEU A 292 10.64 -10.07 -31.20
CA LEU A 292 9.26 -10.29 -31.59
C LEU A 292 8.92 -11.76 -31.83
N ASP A 293 9.80 -12.71 -31.49
CA ASP A 293 9.56 -14.14 -31.69
C ASP A 293 8.21 -14.60 -31.10
N GLY A 294 7.35 -15.19 -31.93
CA GLY A 294 6.01 -15.63 -31.52
C GLY A 294 5.03 -14.51 -31.13
N THR A 295 5.34 -13.23 -31.37
CA THR A 295 4.45 -12.11 -31.04
C THR A 295 3.22 -12.08 -31.95
N CYS A 296 2.02 -11.93 -31.38
CA CYS A 296 0.79 -11.77 -32.16
C CYS A 296 0.54 -10.28 -32.49
N LEU A 297 0.62 -9.92 -33.78
CA LEU A 297 0.37 -8.55 -34.27
C LEU A 297 -0.95 -8.41 -35.06
N ARG A 298 -1.90 -9.35 -34.88
CA ARG A 298 -3.14 -9.36 -35.67
C ARG A 298 -3.93 -8.08 -35.49
N GLY A 299 -4.10 -7.31 -36.58
CA GLY A 299 -4.83 -6.04 -36.56
C GLY A 299 -4.12 -4.91 -35.81
N ALA A 300 -2.84 -5.07 -35.49
CA ALA A 300 -2.05 -3.99 -34.89
C ALA A 300 -1.77 -2.89 -35.93
N ASN A 301 -1.82 -1.63 -35.51
CA ASN A 301 -1.43 -0.50 -36.33
C ASN A 301 0.06 -0.20 -36.17
N LEU A 302 0.86 -0.44 -37.20
CA LEU A 302 2.32 -0.19 -37.21
C LEU A 302 2.72 1.03 -38.05
N THR A 303 1.78 1.91 -38.39
CA THR A 303 2.05 3.07 -39.25
C THR A 303 3.17 3.94 -38.66
N GLY A 304 4.28 4.08 -39.39
CA GLY A 304 5.44 4.86 -38.94
C GLY A 304 6.27 4.22 -37.82
N ALA A 305 5.99 2.97 -37.44
CA ALA A 305 6.81 2.25 -36.47
C ALA A 305 8.19 1.89 -37.05
N SER A 306 9.24 2.03 -36.25
CA SER A 306 10.61 1.67 -36.64
C SER A 306 10.99 0.28 -36.13
N LEU A 307 10.99 -0.72 -37.02
CA LEU A 307 11.33 -2.12 -36.71
C LEU A 307 12.76 -2.53 -37.09
N ARG A 308 13.68 -1.56 -37.25
CA ARG A 308 15.06 -1.87 -37.67
C ARG A 308 15.70 -2.89 -36.73
N SER A 309 16.21 -3.99 -37.28
CA SER A 309 16.88 -5.05 -36.50
C SER A 309 16.01 -5.73 -35.44
N ALA A 310 14.67 -5.59 -35.49
CA ALA A 310 13.79 -6.45 -34.70
C ALA A 310 13.92 -7.90 -35.20
N ILE A 311 13.95 -8.86 -34.28
CA ILE A 311 14.17 -10.29 -34.55
C ILE A 311 12.93 -11.13 -34.25
#